data_AF-A0A9N7YXM7-F1
#
_entry.id   AF-A0A9N7YXM7-F1
#
_cell.length_a   1.000
_cell.length_b   1.000
_cell.length_c   1.000
_cell.angle_alpha   90.00
_cell.angle_beta   90.00
_cell.angle_gamma   90.00
#
_symmetry.space_group_name_H-M   'P 1'
#
loop_
_entity.id
_entity.type
_entity.pdbx_description
1 polymer ?
#
loop_
_entity_poly.entity_id
_entity_poly.type
_entity_poly.pdbx_seq_one_letter_code
_entity_poly.pdbx_strand_id
1 'polypeptide(L)'
;MARLSLDRVRKDITAHVETPLHDLSHRLQEREGHVLPVITAPRASIHPLPCPRGSFSNLTKLISQEDCEPCLPGYYCDTVGLPAPSGECWEGFFCRGGADRPDPPLSDSRGGPCPKGYYCSEGSVTPQQCPLGTISAEDGRASCSVCPQGNGSSSGSNECPVGHYCPSGTWSKHQYPCPPGSINPHTRMATPQDCSPCPPGSFCASPGKGVASGQCGAGYYCFSGASSPTPEDRGMTGDRCPEGHYCPQGSSAPLPCPVGYYSNESGNIHLSSCLPCPPGLLCVTRGLSFPSHICPAGSYCPGRDNSSRQASIPCSPGNMCPPGTDRQVSCPPGTYQGSPGQAECVECPAGFYCPGSVEVALGMYLGLGLPCCVLKDTTAQQECSLV
;
A
#
# COMPACT_ATOMS: atom_id res chain seq x y z
N MET A 1 -29.19 -44.39 -28.98
CA MET A 1 -30.61 -44.67 -29.33
C MET A 1 -31.48 -43.60 -28.66
N ALA A 2 -32.67 -43.29 -29.22
CA ALA A 2 -33.78 -42.40 -28.78
C ALA A 2 -33.55 -41.27 -27.73
N ARG A 3 -33.90 -39.97 -27.91
CA ARG A 3 -35.11 -39.25 -28.41
C ARG A 3 -36.33 -39.21 -27.46
N LEU A 4 -36.81 -37.97 -27.19
CA LEU A 4 -38.22 -37.53 -27.03
C LEU A 4 -38.99 -38.02 -25.76
N SER A 5 -40.09 -37.41 -25.24
CA SER A 5 -40.71 -36.06 -25.39
C SER A 5 -41.95 -35.86 -24.48
N LEU A 6 -42.30 -34.60 -24.19
CA LEU A 6 -43.65 -33.98 -24.03
C LEU A 6 -44.70 -34.40 -22.96
N ASP A 7 -45.52 -33.38 -22.60
CA ASP A 7 -46.94 -33.39 -22.16
C ASP A 7 -47.31 -34.02 -20.80
N ARG A 8 -48.38 -33.62 -20.05
CA ARG A 8 -49.27 -32.44 -19.91
C ARG A 8 -50.41 -32.90 -18.97
N VAL A 9 -50.88 -32.09 -18.01
CA VAL A 9 -52.24 -32.25 -17.41
C VAL A 9 -52.88 -30.87 -17.18
N ARG A 10 -54.21 -30.78 -17.27
CA ARG A 10 -55.02 -29.55 -17.39
C ARG A 10 -56.40 -29.77 -16.73
N LYS A 11 -57.12 -28.66 -16.42
CA LYS A 11 -58.58 -28.54 -16.12
C LYS A 11 -59.04 -29.02 -14.73
N ASP A 12 -60.19 -28.58 -14.17
CA ASP A 12 -61.15 -27.46 -14.40
C ASP A 12 -62.10 -27.44 -13.17
N ILE A 13 -62.71 -26.30 -12.79
CA ILE A 13 -64.08 -26.24 -12.19
C ILE A 13 -64.84 -24.98 -12.69
N THR A 14 -66.14 -25.20 -12.99
CA THR A 14 -67.24 -24.35 -13.51
C THR A 14 -68.00 -23.54 -12.42
N ALA A 15 -69.02 -22.71 -12.65
CA ALA A 15 -69.70 -22.05 -13.79
C ALA A 15 -70.50 -20.82 -13.25
N HIS A 16 -70.96 -19.85 -14.06
CA HIS A 16 -72.36 -19.65 -14.52
C HIS A 16 -72.55 -18.12 -14.83
N VAL A 17 -73.61 -17.54 -15.43
CA VAL A 17 -74.61 -17.78 -16.52
C VAL A 17 -75.38 -16.42 -16.61
N GLU A 18 -75.66 -15.77 -17.76
CA GLU A 18 -76.77 -15.97 -18.73
C GLU A 18 -76.51 -15.28 -20.10
N THR A 19 -77.28 -15.66 -21.13
CA THR A 19 -77.48 -14.94 -22.42
C THR A 19 -78.96 -14.94 -22.81
N PRO A 20 -79.37 -14.10 -23.76
CA PRO A 20 -80.34 -14.56 -24.77
C PRO A 20 -80.00 -14.17 -26.23
N LEU A 21 -80.71 -14.80 -27.19
CA LEU A 21 -80.45 -14.80 -28.63
C LEU A 21 -81.34 -13.85 -29.45
N HIS A 22 -80.83 -13.43 -30.63
CA HIS A 22 -81.44 -13.48 -31.98
C HIS A 22 -80.25 -13.37 -32.97
N ASP A 23 -79.93 -14.32 -33.86
CA ASP A 23 -80.69 -14.89 -34.99
C ASP A 23 -81.04 -13.89 -36.11
N LEU A 24 -80.19 -13.78 -37.13
CA LEU A 24 -80.45 -14.45 -38.42
C LEU A 24 -79.17 -14.53 -39.27
N SER A 25 -78.92 -15.70 -39.87
CA SER A 25 -77.82 -15.91 -40.82
C SER A 25 -78.32 -15.92 -42.27
N HIS A 26 -77.64 -15.24 -43.19
CA HIS A 26 -77.76 -15.55 -44.62
C HIS A 26 -76.40 -15.83 -45.25
N ARG A 27 -76.38 -16.81 -46.15
CA ARG A 27 -75.17 -17.48 -46.65
C ARG A 27 -74.68 -16.91 -47.99
N LEU A 28 -73.36 -16.99 -48.17
CA LEU A 28 -72.62 -17.26 -49.42
C LEU A 28 -72.91 -16.40 -50.66
N GLN A 29 -71.88 -15.70 -51.16
CA GLN A 29 -71.26 -16.11 -52.44
C GLN A 29 -69.89 -15.47 -52.65
N GLU A 30 -69.02 -16.19 -53.37
CA GLU A 30 -67.66 -15.78 -53.70
C GLU A 30 -67.65 -14.72 -54.81
N ARG A 31 -66.78 -13.71 -54.71
CA ARG A 31 -65.97 -13.31 -55.86
C ARG A 31 -64.77 -12.43 -55.52
N GLU A 32 -63.79 -12.55 -56.39
CA GLU A 32 -62.45 -11.95 -56.41
C GLU A 32 -62.39 -10.46 -56.06
N GLY A 33 -61.36 -10.09 -55.28
CA GLY A 33 -61.01 -8.71 -55.04
C GLY A 33 -59.75 -8.60 -54.17
N HIS A 34 -58.58 -8.43 -54.80
CA HIS A 34 -57.41 -7.96 -54.08
C HIS A 34 -57.69 -6.54 -53.57
N VAL A 35 -58.01 -6.40 -52.29
CA VAL A 35 -58.00 -5.10 -51.62
C VAL A 35 -56.54 -4.71 -51.38
N LEU A 36 -55.91 -4.17 -52.43
CA LEU A 36 -54.76 -3.29 -52.28
C LEU A 36 -55.13 -2.17 -51.30
N PRO A 37 -54.19 -1.71 -50.46
CA PRO A 37 -54.47 -0.59 -49.56
C PRO A 37 -54.94 0.61 -50.40
N VAL A 38 -56.01 1.27 -49.96
CA VAL A 38 -56.48 2.50 -50.59
C VAL A 38 -55.44 3.58 -50.29
N ILE A 39 -54.46 3.71 -51.19
CA ILE A 39 -53.56 4.85 -51.24
C ILE A 39 -54.43 6.03 -51.70
N THR A 40 -55.00 6.75 -50.73
CA THR A 40 -55.54 8.08 -50.99
C THR A 40 -54.37 8.95 -51.41
N ALA A 41 -54.21 9.18 -52.71
CA ALA A 41 -53.22 10.11 -53.24
C ALA A 41 -53.37 11.46 -52.50
N PRO A 42 -52.26 12.11 -52.08
CA PRO A 42 -52.35 13.40 -51.42
C PRO A 42 -53.10 14.39 -52.32
N ARG A 43 -54.00 15.18 -51.72
CA ARG A 43 -54.74 16.21 -52.46
C ARG A 43 -53.75 17.14 -53.16
N ALA A 44 -53.91 17.33 -54.47
CA ALA A 44 -53.09 18.27 -55.22
C ALA A 44 -53.19 19.67 -54.60
N SER A 45 -52.05 20.21 -54.15
CA SER A 45 -51.99 21.56 -53.62
C SER A 45 -52.01 22.58 -54.76
N ILE A 46 -52.79 23.65 -54.61
CA ILE A 46 -52.86 24.76 -55.57
C ILE A 46 -51.68 25.74 -55.46
N HIS A 47 -50.82 25.59 -54.44
CA HIS A 47 -49.58 26.34 -54.25
C HIS A 47 -48.46 25.39 -53.81
N PRO A 48 -47.17 25.71 -54.09
CA PRO A 48 -46.05 24.94 -53.56
C PRO A 48 -46.11 24.84 -52.03
N LEU A 49 -46.01 23.62 -51.50
CA LEU A 49 -45.91 23.40 -50.06
C LEU A 49 -44.43 23.49 -49.66
N PRO A 50 -44.05 24.40 -48.74
CA PRO A 50 -42.68 24.52 -48.28
C PRO A 50 -42.30 23.37 -47.34
N CYS A 51 -41.02 22.96 -47.34
CA CYS A 51 -40.51 22.04 -46.31
C CYS A 51 -40.78 22.62 -44.90
N PRO A 52 -41.25 21.80 -43.93
CA PRO A 52 -41.57 22.27 -42.58
C PRO A 52 -40.32 22.71 -41.80
N ARG A 53 -40.53 23.48 -40.72
CA ARG A 53 -39.46 23.81 -39.77
C ARG A 53 -38.77 22.54 -39.27
N GLY A 54 -37.46 22.61 -39.04
CA GLY A 54 -36.63 21.45 -38.76
C GLY A 54 -36.23 20.64 -40.00
N SER A 55 -36.57 21.08 -41.21
CA SER A 55 -36.14 20.46 -42.47
C SER A 55 -35.78 21.50 -43.54
N PHE A 56 -35.01 21.09 -44.54
CA PHE A 56 -34.60 21.91 -45.69
C PHE A 56 -34.51 21.04 -46.94
N SER A 57 -34.43 21.65 -48.13
CA SER A 57 -34.03 20.92 -49.33
C SER A 57 -33.51 21.86 -50.41
N ASN A 58 -32.32 21.53 -50.93
CA ASN A 58 -31.71 22.15 -52.11
C ASN A 58 -32.44 21.72 -53.42
N LEU A 59 -33.05 20.53 -53.40
CA LEU A 59 -33.54 19.86 -54.60
C LEU A 59 -34.84 20.47 -55.13
N THR A 60 -34.99 20.43 -56.45
CA THR A 60 -36.22 20.85 -57.13
C THR A 60 -37.08 19.63 -57.49
N LYS A 61 -38.39 19.84 -57.68
CA LYS A 61 -39.38 18.80 -58.05
C LYS A 61 -39.62 17.72 -56.98
N LEU A 62 -39.54 18.10 -55.71
CA LEU A 62 -40.03 17.29 -54.58
C LEU A 62 -41.51 16.96 -54.80
N ILE A 63 -41.90 15.72 -54.55
CA ILE A 63 -43.25 15.18 -54.72
C ILE A 63 -43.93 14.86 -53.40
N SER A 64 -43.18 14.81 -52.29
CA SER A 64 -43.67 14.52 -50.95
C SER A 64 -42.98 15.40 -49.89
N GLN A 65 -43.57 15.48 -48.69
CA GLN A 65 -42.93 16.08 -47.51
C GLN A 65 -41.77 15.21 -46.98
N GLU A 66 -41.77 13.92 -47.30
CA GLU A 66 -40.72 12.96 -46.90
C GLU A 66 -39.44 13.16 -47.73
N ASP A 67 -39.52 13.89 -48.85
CA ASP A 67 -38.37 14.29 -49.68
C ASP A 67 -37.60 15.49 -49.08
N CYS A 68 -38.10 16.11 -48.00
CA CYS A 68 -37.41 17.16 -47.26
C CYS A 68 -36.39 16.57 -46.28
N GLU A 69 -35.14 16.99 -46.35
CA GLU A 69 -34.07 16.48 -45.49
C GLU A 69 -34.21 17.09 -44.08
N PRO A 70 -34.09 16.30 -42.99
CA PRO A 70 -34.05 16.85 -41.64
C PRO A 70 -32.83 17.76 -41.49
N CYS A 71 -32.97 18.84 -40.71
CA CYS A 71 -31.88 19.79 -40.51
C CYS A 71 -30.61 19.07 -40.01
N LEU A 72 -29.45 19.49 -40.54
CA LEU A 72 -28.18 18.79 -40.28
C LEU A 72 -27.83 18.78 -38.78
N PRO A 73 -27.17 17.72 -38.27
CA PRO A 73 -26.68 17.71 -36.89
C PRO A 73 -25.74 18.90 -36.64
N GLY A 74 -25.92 19.59 -35.52
CA GLY A 74 -25.23 20.86 -35.20
C GLY A 74 -25.92 22.12 -35.74
N TYR A 75 -26.89 21.99 -36.65
CA TYR A 75 -27.58 23.10 -37.31
C TYR A 75 -29.09 23.12 -36.99
N TYR A 76 -29.73 24.28 -37.22
CA TYR A 76 -31.17 24.48 -37.06
C TYR A 76 -31.83 25.09 -38.30
N CYS A 77 -33.13 24.83 -38.44
CA CYS A 77 -33.96 25.23 -39.58
C CYS A 77 -35.25 25.89 -39.05
N ASP A 78 -35.20 27.20 -38.80
CA ASP A 78 -36.23 27.97 -38.07
C ASP A 78 -37.38 28.52 -38.94
N THR A 79 -37.31 28.40 -40.25
CA THR A 79 -38.37 28.83 -41.16
C THR A 79 -38.76 27.71 -42.11
N VAL A 80 -39.89 27.87 -42.79
CA VAL A 80 -40.38 26.89 -43.76
C VAL A 80 -39.80 27.19 -45.15
N GLY A 81 -39.52 26.14 -45.93
CA GLY A 81 -39.10 26.28 -47.33
C GLY A 81 -37.63 26.67 -47.49
N LEU A 82 -36.79 26.34 -46.51
CA LEU A 82 -35.37 26.62 -46.52
C LEU A 82 -34.62 25.78 -47.58
N PRO A 83 -33.74 26.39 -48.41
CA PRO A 83 -32.88 25.67 -49.35
C PRO A 83 -31.58 25.13 -48.70
N ALA A 84 -31.26 25.60 -47.49
CA ALA A 84 -30.10 25.25 -46.67
C ALA A 84 -30.42 25.54 -45.18
N PRO A 85 -29.71 24.98 -44.20
CA PRO A 85 -29.91 25.30 -42.79
C PRO A 85 -29.79 26.79 -42.46
N SER A 86 -30.52 27.26 -41.45
CA SER A 86 -30.53 28.68 -41.03
C SER A 86 -29.23 29.12 -40.38
N GLY A 87 -28.58 28.20 -39.64
CA GLY A 87 -27.32 28.45 -38.93
C GLY A 87 -26.96 27.33 -37.97
N GLU A 88 -25.86 27.51 -37.26
CA GLU A 88 -25.37 26.60 -36.21
C GLU A 88 -26.17 26.79 -34.91
N CYS A 89 -26.34 25.71 -34.14
CA CYS A 89 -26.98 25.80 -32.84
C CYS A 89 -26.09 26.57 -31.84
N TRP A 90 -26.73 27.37 -30.99
CA TRP A 90 -26.03 28.32 -30.13
C TRP A 90 -25.18 27.63 -29.07
N GLU A 91 -24.13 28.32 -28.62
CA GLU A 91 -23.33 27.86 -27.49
C GLU A 91 -24.21 27.61 -26.25
N GLY A 92 -23.91 26.52 -25.52
CA GLY A 92 -24.75 26.04 -24.44
C GLY A 92 -25.88 25.10 -24.87
N PHE A 93 -26.08 24.84 -26.15
CA PHE A 93 -27.08 23.90 -26.67
C PHE A 93 -26.45 22.85 -27.60
N PHE A 94 -27.14 21.73 -27.81
CA PHE A 94 -26.72 20.72 -28.79
C PHE A 94 -27.89 20.30 -29.70
N CYS A 95 -27.58 19.94 -30.95
CA CYS A 95 -28.55 19.60 -31.98
C CYS A 95 -28.15 18.29 -32.69
N ARG A 96 -28.95 17.23 -32.51
CA ARG A 96 -28.69 15.89 -33.06
C ARG A 96 -29.20 15.72 -34.50
N GLY A 97 -30.07 16.61 -34.96
CA GLY A 97 -30.66 16.62 -36.30
C GLY A 97 -32.16 16.93 -36.23
N GLY A 98 -32.68 17.65 -37.23
CA GLY A 98 -34.09 18.06 -37.28
C GLY A 98 -34.47 19.20 -36.30
N ALA A 99 -33.50 19.99 -35.84
CA ALA A 99 -33.75 21.11 -34.92
C ALA A 99 -34.47 22.27 -35.61
N ASP A 100 -35.51 22.80 -34.98
CA ASP A 100 -36.39 23.88 -35.48
C ASP A 100 -36.06 25.27 -34.92
N ARG A 101 -34.98 25.37 -34.13
CA ARG A 101 -34.44 26.57 -33.47
C ARG A 101 -32.99 26.32 -32.99
N PRO A 102 -32.18 27.35 -32.71
CA PRO A 102 -30.81 27.19 -32.21
C PRO A 102 -30.71 26.79 -30.74
N ASP A 103 -31.78 26.98 -29.96
CA ASP A 103 -31.84 26.87 -28.50
C ASP A 103 -32.88 25.83 -27.99
N PRO A 104 -32.80 24.53 -28.34
CA PRO A 104 -33.83 23.56 -27.92
C PRO A 104 -33.96 23.50 -26.38
N PRO A 105 -35.13 23.82 -25.79
CA PRO A 105 -35.27 24.05 -24.34
C PRO A 105 -35.54 22.77 -23.54
N LEU A 106 -35.77 21.65 -24.24
CA LEU A 106 -36.01 20.33 -23.66
C LEU A 106 -35.05 19.37 -24.36
N SER A 107 -34.42 18.47 -23.61
CA SER A 107 -33.66 17.36 -24.20
C SER A 107 -34.61 16.36 -24.84
N ASP A 108 -34.73 16.41 -26.17
CA ASP A 108 -35.51 15.49 -27.00
C ASP A 108 -34.63 14.82 -28.08
N SER A 109 -35.27 14.23 -29.10
CA SER A 109 -34.56 13.59 -30.22
C SER A 109 -33.83 14.57 -31.15
N ARG A 110 -34.19 15.86 -31.12
CA ARG A 110 -33.66 16.91 -32.00
C ARG A 110 -32.52 17.69 -31.36
N GLY A 111 -32.54 17.87 -30.04
CA GLY A 111 -31.50 18.58 -29.31
C GLY A 111 -31.81 18.80 -27.83
N GLY A 112 -31.12 19.73 -27.19
CA GLY A 112 -31.43 20.18 -25.83
C GLY A 112 -30.44 21.21 -25.28
N PRO A 113 -30.69 21.75 -24.07
CA PRO A 113 -29.68 22.51 -23.35
C PRO A 113 -28.55 21.57 -22.94
N CYS A 114 -27.31 22.08 -22.90
CA CYS A 114 -26.16 21.27 -22.53
C CYS A 114 -26.26 20.84 -21.05
N PRO A 115 -26.28 19.53 -20.73
CA PRO A 115 -26.50 19.07 -19.37
C PRO A 115 -25.31 19.39 -18.45
N LYS A 116 -25.58 19.58 -17.15
CA LYS A 116 -24.56 19.74 -16.10
C LYS A 116 -23.45 18.68 -16.19
N GLY A 117 -22.21 19.09 -15.97
CA GLY A 117 -21.00 18.29 -16.18
C GLY A 117 -20.49 18.24 -17.64
N TYR A 118 -21.22 18.85 -18.57
CA TYR A 118 -20.85 18.96 -19.98
C TYR A 118 -20.83 20.44 -20.42
N TYR A 119 -20.15 20.70 -21.54
CA TYR A 119 -20.19 21.95 -22.28
C TYR A 119 -20.52 21.71 -23.75
N CYS A 120 -21.06 22.73 -24.40
CA CYS A 120 -21.46 22.69 -25.79
C CYS A 120 -21.03 24.01 -26.45
N SER A 121 -20.01 23.97 -27.31
CA SER A 121 -19.67 25.10 -28.18
C SER A 121 -20.75 25.31 -29.24
N GLU A 122 -20.70 26.42 -29.97
CA GLU A 122 -21.46 26.61 -31.21
C GLU A 122 -21.34 25.39 -32.14
N GLY A 123 -22.43 25.01 -32.79
CA GLY A 123 -22.50 23.86 -33.69
C GLY A 123 -22.46 22.47 -33.01
N SER A 124 -22.55 22.38 -31.68
CA SER A 124 -22.43 21.09 -30.97
C SER A 124 -23.51 20.07 -31.37
N VAL A 125 -23.09 18.91 -31.87
CA VAL A 125 -23.99 17.77 -32.15
C VAL A 125 -24.39 17.02 -30.87
N THR A 126 -23.44 16.89 -29.94
CA THR A 126 -23.61 16.21 -28.65
C THR A 126 -22.86 16.95 -27.54
N PRO A 127 -23.30 16.88 -26.28
CA PRO A 127 -22.57 17.45 -25.15
C PRO A 127 -21.16 16.89 -25.02
N GLN A 128 -20.16 17.77 -24.85
CA GLN A 128 -18.78 17.39 -24.57
C GLN A 128 -18.51 17.40 -23.06
N GLN A 129 -17.89 16.35 -22.52
CA GLN A 129 -17.65 16.26 -21.07
C GLN A 129 -16.63 17.32 -20.63
N CYS A 130 -16.87 17.98 -19.49
CA CYS A 130 -15.93 18.97 -18.98
C CYS A 130 -14.51 18.38 -18.78
N PRO A 131 -13.45 19.05 -19.26
CA PRO A 131 -12.07 18.66 -18.98
C PRO A 131 -11.79 18.58 -17.48
N LEU A 132 -10.90 17.67 -17.09
CA LEU A 132 -10.53 17.46 -15.68
C LEU A 132 -10.14 18.77 -15.01
N GLY A 133 -10.79 19.06 -13.89
CA GLY A 133 -10.60 20.28 -13.11
C GLY A 133 -11.43 21.50 -13.53
N THR A 134 -12.36 21.31 -14.47
CA THR A 134 -13.43 22.26 -14.78
C THR A 134 -14.80 21.65 -14.50
N ILE A 135 -15.79 22.49 -14.24
CA ILE A 135 -17.19 22.12 -13.99
C ILE A 135 -18.16 22.95 -14.83
N SER A 136 -19.30 22.33 -15.12
CA SER A 136 -20.52 22.97 -15.58
C SER A 136 -21.59 22.63 -14.56
N ALA A 137 -21.95 23.58 -13.70
CA ALA A 137 -22.81 23.34 -12.53
C ALA A 137 -24.31 23.46 -12.85
N GLU A 138 -24.64 24.09 -13.98
CA GLU A 138 -25.98 24.42 -14.45
C GLU A 138 -26.11 23.91 -15.90
N ASP A 139 -27.35 23.64 -16.33
CA ASP A 139 -27.61 23.29 -17.72
C ASP A 139 -27.49 24.54 -18.63
N GLY A 140 -27.27 24.34 -19.93
CA GLY A 140 -27.16 25.44 -20.91
C GLY A 140 -25.76 26.07 -21.03
N ARG A 141 -24.70 25.38 -20.58
CA ARG A 141 -23.35 25.97 -20.47
C ARG A 141 -22.50 25.80 -21.73
N ALA A 142 -22.03 26.94 -22.27
CA ALA A 142 -21.11 27.01 -23.41
C ALA A 142 -19.70 26.48 -23.11
N SER A 143 -19.17 26.77 -21.91
CA SER A 143 -17.81 26.45 -21.51
C SER A 143 -17.71 26.17 -20.01
N CYS A 144 -16.88 25.19 -19.63
CA CYS A 144 -16.70 24.80 -18.23
C CYS A 144 -15.83 25.83 -17.48
N SER A 145 -16.25 26.18 -16.26
CA SER A 145 -15.47 27.03 -15.34
C SER A 145 -14.49 26.19 -14.52
N VAL A 146 -13.30 26.72 -14.20
CA VAL A 146 -12.36 26.06 -13.26
C VAL A 146 -13.05 25.79 -11.92
N CYS A 147 -12.82 24.63 -11.31
CA CYS A 147 -13.34 24.35 -9.96
C CYS A 147 -12.77 25.39 -8.97
N PRO A 148 -13.61 26.18 -8.26
CA PRO A 148 -13.11 27.12 -7.27
C PRO A 148 -12.33 26.39 -6.17
N GLN A 149 -11.30 27.06 -5.61
CA GLN A 149 -10.40 26.45 -4.62
C GLN A 149 -11.17 25.73 -3.50
N GLY A 150 -10.87 24.45 -3.31
CA GLY A 150 -11.28 23.68 -2.14
C GLY A 150 -12.79 23.68 -1.84
N ASN A 151 -13.65 23.82 -2.85
CA ASN A 151 -15.10 23.86 -2.62
C ASN A 151 -15.88 23.15 -3.75
N GLY A 152 -15.97 21.81 -3.67
CA GLY A 152 -16.88 21.04 -4.52
C GLY A 152 -18.33 21.51 -4.36
N SER A 153 -19.13 21.43 -5.43
CA SER A 153 -20.42 22.12 -5.51
C SER A 153 -21.40 21.77 -4.37
N SER A 154 -22.01 22.82 -3.81
CA SER A 154 -23.29 22.84 -3.08
C SER A 154 -23.66 21.65 -2.17
N SER A 155 -23.46 21.87 -0.87
CA SER A 155 -24.06 21.15 0.28
C SER A 155 -23.39 19.84 0.75
N GLY A 156 -22.39 19.97 1.64
CA GLY A 156 -22.06 18.92 2.62
C GLY A 156 -20.57 18.62 2.81
N SER A 157 -19.88 19.40 3.65
CA SER A 157 -18.45 19.20 4.02
C SER A 157 -17.50 19.15 2.82
N ASN A 158 -17.31 20.32 2.20
CA ASN A 158 -16.47 20.51 1.01
C ASN A 158 -14.97 20.65 1.34
N GLU A 159 -14.59 20.43 2.60
CA GLU A 159 -13.21 20.51 3.06
C GLU A 159 -12.38 19.37 2.46
N CYS A 160 -11.16 19.70 2.03
CA CYS A 160 -10.21 18.67 1.60
C CYS A 160 -9.98 17.69 2.76
N PRO A 161 -10.27 16.38 2.60
CA PRO A 161 -10.23 15.42 3.69
C PRO A 161 -8.79 15.08 4.07
N VAL A 162 -8.63 14.54 5.28
CA VAL A 162 -7.35 13.98 5.72
C VAL A 162 -6.81 12.96 4.72
N GLY A 163 -5.49 12.92 4.58
CA GLY A 163 -4.76 12.09 3.63
C GLY A 163 -4.78 12.58 2.19
N HIS A 164 -5.39 13.74 1.90
CA HIS A 164 -5.49 14.29 0.56
C HIS A 164 -5.05 15.77 0.56
N TYR A 165 -4.74 16.30 -0.61
CA TYR A 165 -4.55 17.73 -0.85
C TYR A 165 -5.42 18.17 -2.02
N CYS A 166 -5.85 19.43 -2.06
CA CYS A 166 -6.85 19.89 -3.03
C CYS A 166 -6.45 21.25 -3.63
N PRO A 167 -5.59 21.27 -4.67
CA PRO A 167 -5.22 22.50 -5.38
C PRO A 167 -6.42 23.12 -6.10
N SER A 168 -6.27 24.38 -6.56
CA SER A 168 -7.21 25.04 -7.46
C SER A 168 -7.58 24.13 -8.63
N GLY A 169 -8.87 24.03 -9.00
CA GLY A 169 -9.29 23.09 -10.05
C GLY A 169 -9.44 21.64 -9.60
N THR A 170 -9.47 21.33 -8.30
CA THR A 170 -9.80 19.97 -7.83
C THR A 170 -11.30 19.69 -8.03
N TRP A 171 -11.65 18.66 -8.82
CA TRP A 171 -13.05 18.29 -9.13
C TRP A 171 -13.65 17.30 -8.13
N SER A 172 -12.81 16.57 -7.38
CA SER A 172 -13.22 15.65 -6.33
C SER A 172 -12.29 15.74 -5.13
N LYS A 173 -12.85 15.77 -3.92
CA LYS A 173 -12.08 15.85 -2.67
C LYS A 173 -11.14 14.64 -2.43
N HIS A 174 -11.27 13.59 -3.23
CA HIS A 174 -10.39 12.41 -3.21
C HIS A 174 -9.45 12.32 -4.43
N GLN A 175 -9.39 13.35 -5.28
CA GLN A 175 -8.64 13.33 -6.54
C GLN A 175 -7.12 13.23 -6.35
N TYR A 176 -6.56 13.95 -5.36
CA TYR A 176 -5.13 13.95 -5.08
C TYR A 176 -4.85 13.39 -3.68
N PRO A 177 -4.79 12.05 -3.54
CA PRO A 177 -4.35 11.42 -2.31
C PRO A 177 -2.85 11.68 -2.09
N CYS A 178 -2.44 11.82 -0.84
CA CYS A 178 -1.04 11.73 -0.46
C CYS A 178 -0.48 10.35 -0.86
N PRO A 179 0.73 10.28 -1.44
CA PRO A 179 1.32 9.02 -1.93
C PRO A 179 1.62 8.03 -0.80
N PRO A 180 1.81 6.72 -1.12
CA PRO A 180 2.30 5.74 -0.15
C PRO A 180 3.60 6.22 0.50
N GLY A 181 3.78 5.91 1.78
CA GLY A 181 4.88 6.46 2.58
C GLY A 181 4.65 7.88 3.08
N SER A 182 3.48 8.48 2.86
CA SER A 182 3.12 9.80 3.40
C SER A 182 1.72 9.83 4.01
N ILE A 183 1.47 10.84 4.87
CA ILE A 183 0.19 11.12 5.50
C ILE A 183 -0.12 12.61 5.44
N ASN A 184 -1.41 12.96 5.52
CA ASN A 184 -1.83 14.30 5.88
C ASN A 184 -2.91 14.23 6.99
N PRO A 185 -2.58 14.50 8.26
CA PRO A 185 -3.55 14.45 9.35
C PRO A 185 -4.52 15.64 9.38
N HIS A 186 -4.39 16.61 8.46
CA HIS A 186 -5.13 17.85 8.46
C HIS A 186 -6.12 17.98 7.29
N THR A 187 -7.25 18.62 7.57
CA THR A 187 -8.22 19.03 6.56
C THR A 187 -7.80 20.33 5.86
N ARG A 188 -8.34 20.59 4.67
CA ARG A 188 -8.18 21.84 3.89
C ARG A 188 -6.75 22.13 3.41
N MET A 189 -5.96 21.08 3.20
CA MET A 189 -4.64 21.18 2.56
C MET A 189 -4.77 21.30 1.04
N ALA A 190 -3.79 21.94 0.40
CA ALA A 190 -3.89 22.41 -1.00
C ALA A 190 -2.70 21.99 -1.87
N THR A 191 -1.57 21.60 -1.27
CA THR A 191 -0.30 21.36 -1.95
C THR A 191 0.21 19.94 -1.67
N PRO A 192 0.97 19.32 -2.60
CA PRO A 192 1.57 18.01 -2.34
C PRO A 192 2.61 18.05 -1.21
N GLN A 193 3.14 19.23 -0.87
CA GLN A 193 4.05 19.44 0.26
C GLN A 193 3.35 19.32 1.62
N ASP A 194 2.01 19.42 1.67
CA ASP A 194 1.23 19.19 2.88
C ASP A 194 1.18 17.70 3.28
N CYS A 195 1.59 16.80 2.38
CA CYS A 195 1.77 15.37 2.66
C CYS A 195 3.09 15.14 3.39
N SER A 196 3.02 15.01 4.72
CA SER A 196 4.15 14.70 5.59
C SER A 196 4.62 13.25 5.40
N PRO A 197 5.92 12.94 5.52
CA PRO A 197 6.40 11.56 5.49
C PRO A 197 5.79 10.73 6.62
N CYS A 198 5.59 9.44 6.39
CA CYS A 198 5.09 8.50 7.39
C CYS A 198 5.98 8.54 8.65
N PRO A 199 5.42 8.63 9.87
CA PRO A 199 6.20 8.86 11.08
C PRO A 199 7.16 7.69 11.39
N PRO A 200 8.30 7.96 12.06
CA PRO A 200 9.25 6.94 12.46
C PRO A 200 8.59 5.79 13.25
N GLY A 201 9.05 4.57 13.02
CA GLY A 201 8.50 3.36 13.63
C GLY A 201 7.16 2.88 13.04
N SER A 202 6.65 3.55 12.00
CA SER A 202 5.35 3.24 11.38
C SER A 202 5.44 3.18 9.85
N PHE A 203 4.42 2.60 9.20
CA PHE A 203 4.32 2.51 7.75
C PHE A 203 2.96 2.96 7.19
N CYS A 204 2.94 3.35 5.93
CA CYS A 204 1.82 4.00 5.25
C CYS A 204 1.59 3.40 3.85
N ALA A 205 0.99 2.19 3.79
CA ALA A 205 0.98 1.36 2.58
C ALA A 205 0.12 1.80 1.39
N SER A 206 -1.04 2.42 1.63
CA SER A 206 -1.91 2.89 0.55
C SER A 206 -1.83 4.41 0.45
N PRO A 207 -2.13 5.01 -0.72
CA PRO A 207 -2.36 6.45 -0.80
C PRO A 207 -3.53 6.90 0.09
N GLY A 208 -3.67 8.20 0.31
CA GLY A 208 -4.89 8.79 0.87
C GLY A 208 -4.99 8.71 2.40
N LYS A 209 -3.87 8.56 3.11
CA LYS A 209 -3.84 8.24 4.55
C LYS A 209 -3.78 9.49 5.43
N GLY A 210 -4.76 9.64 6.32
CA GLY A 210 -4.71 10.67 7.38
C GLY A 210 -3.82 10.30 8.57
N VAL A 211 -3.57 9.01 8.76
CA VAL A 211 -2.80 8.44 9.88
C VAL A 211 -1.98 7.24 9.36
N ALA A 212 -0.96 6.82 10.11
CA ALA A 212 -0.19 5.64 9.76
C ALA A 212 -1.07 4.38 9.64
N SER A 213 -0.71 3.47 8.71
CA SER A 213 -1.44 2.22 8.50
C SER A 213 -1.15 1.18 9.60
N GLY A 214 0.01 1.29 10.24
CA GLY A 214 0.42 0.42 11.36
C GLY A 214 1.88 0.66 11.76
N GLN A 215 2.33 -0.09 12.76
CA GLN A 215 3.71 -0.09 13.24
C GLN A 215 4.62 -0.90 12.29
N CYS A 216 5.90 -0.55 12.26
CA CYS A 216 6.94 -1.33 11.58
C CYS A 216 6.97 -2.77 12.11
N GLY A 217 7.24 -3.75 11.24
CA GLY A 217 7.33 -5.16 11.61
C GLY A 217 8.51 -5.42 12.54
N ALA A 218 8.35 -6.39 13.45
CA ALA A 218 9.48 -6.84 14.27
C ALA A 218 10.57 -7.44 13.36
N GLY A 219 11.83 -7.15 13.67
CA GLY A 219 12.98 -7.50 12.82
C GLY A 219 13.26 -6.49 11.71
N TYR A 220 12.52 -5.39 11.65
CA TYR A 220 12.72 -4.26 10.74
C TYR A 220 12.65 -2.94 11.52
N TYR A 221 13.20 -1.88 10.95
CA TYR A 221 13.03 -0.52 11.46
C TYR A 221 12.55 0.42 10.35
N CYS A 222 11.74 1.40 10.71
CA CYS A 222 11.18 2.39 9.79
C CYS A 222 11.67 3.78 10.23
N PHE A 223 12.67 4.33 9.54
CA PHE A 223 13.26 5.63 9.88
C PHE A 223 12.30 6.79 9.62
N SER A 224 11.80 6.90 8.39
CA SER A 224 10.76 7.87 8.00
C SER A 224 10.23 7.54 6.62
N GLY A 225 8.94 7.77 6.35
CA GLY A 225 8.40 7.66 5.00
C GLY A 225 8.11 6.23 4.52
N ALA A 226 8.17 5.23 5.40
CA ALA A 226 8.01 3.83 5.00
C ALA A 226 6.61 3.54 4.45
N SER A 227 6.55 2.86 3.29
CA SER A 227 5.30 2.35 2.70
C SER A 227 5.03 0.89 3.06
N SER A 228 6.02 0.15 3.54
CA SER A 228 5.91 -1.26 3.95
C SER A 228 6.19 -1.41 5.46
N PRO A 229 5.56 -2.35 6.19
CA PRO A 229 5.99 -2.72 7.54
C PRO A 229 7.36 -3.40 7.54
N THR A 230 7.78 -3.95 6.40
CA THR A 230 9.09 -4.60 6.19
C THR A 230 9.78 -3.91 5.00
N PRO A 231 10.34 -2.70 5.21
CA PRO A 231 11.10 -1.99 4.17
C PRO A 231 12.44 -2.70 3.93
N GLU A 232 12.85 -2.78 2.68
CA GLU A 232 14.15 -3.34 2.23
C GLU A 232 14.77 -2.41 1.17
N ASP A 233 14.74 -1.10 1.43
CA ASP A 233 15.16 -0.04 0.50
C ASP A 233 16.57 0.51 0.79
N ARG A 234 17.42 -0.30 1.43
CA ARG A 234 18.79 0.06 1.84
C ARG A 234 18.84 1.20 2.86
N GLY A 235 17.82 1.30 3.72
CA GLY A 235 17.73 2.31 4.77
C GLY A 235 17.25 3.69 4.29
N MET A 236 16.63 3.80 3.10
CA MET A 236 16.06 5.07 2.63
C MET A 236 14.82 5.47 3.42
N THR A 237 13.89 4.52 3.63
CA THR A 237 12.74 4.69 4.54
C THR A 237 12.80 3.77 5.75
N GLY A 238 13.59 2.72 5.67
CA GLY A 238 13.85 1.74 6.71
C GLY A 238 14.64 0.55 6.18
N ASP A 239 14.96 -0.42 7.02
CA ASP A 239 15.54 -1.67 6.53
C ASP A 239 15.26 -2.82 7.49
N ARG A 240 15.67 -4.03 7.08
CA ARG A 240 15.85 -5.17 7.97
C ARG A 240 16.83 -4.81 9.09
N CYS A 241 16.57 -5.31 10.30
CA CYS A 241 17.42 -5.02 11.45
C CYS A 241 18.86 -5.51 11.21
N PRO A 242 19.88 -4.63 11.28
CA PRO A 242 21.26 -5.01 11.04
C PRO A 242 21.81 -5.91 12.15
N GLU A 243 22.91 -6.59 11.84
CA GLU A 243 23.71 -7.33 12.82
C GLU A 243 24.15 -6.42 13.98
N GLY A 244 24.37 -7.04 15.14
CA GLY A 244 24.69 -6.36 16.40
C GLY A 244 23.53 -5.58 17.03
N HIS A 245 22.36 -5.57 16.40
CA HIS A 245 21.18 -4.83 16.85
C HIS A 245 19.96 -5.75 16.95
N TYR A 246 18.89 -5.25 17.58
CA TYR A 246 17.56 -5.86 17.61
C TYR A 246 16.48 -4.79 17.41
N CYS A 247 15.35 -5.19 16.81
CA CYS A 247 14.28 -4.32 16.39
C CYS A 247 12.92 -4.92 16.79
N PRO A 248 12.38 -4.60 17.98
CA PRO A 248 11.01 -4.94 18.32
C PRO A 248 10.00 -4.26 17.38
N GLN A 249 8.73 -4.67 17.45
CA GLN A 249 7.66 -4.05 16.68
C GLN A 249 7.62 -2.54 16.93
N GLY A 250 7.48 -1.76 15.85
CA GLY A 250 7.44 -0.30 15.92
C GLY A 250 8.81 0.39 16.04
N SER A 251 9.93 -0.31 15.84
CA SER A 251 11.27 0.30 15.85
C SER A 251 11.43 1.41 14.81
N SER A 252 11.77 2.62 15.27
CA SER A 252 12.18 3.74 14.41
C SER A 252 13.64 3.69 13.98
N ALA A 253 14.47 2.99 14.75
CA ALA A 253 15.87 2.73 14.49
C ALA A 253 16.28 1.39 15.14
N PRO A 254 17.39 0.75 14.70
CA PRO A 254 17.91 -0.44 15.36
C PRO A 254 18.38 -0.15 16.78
N LEU A 255 18.01 -1.00 17.75
CA LEU A 255 18.54 -0.90 19.12
C LEU A 255 19.81 -1.75 19.24
N PRO A 256 20.95 -1.19 19.64
CA PRO A 256 22.20 -1.94 19.69
C PRO A 256 22.23 -2.94 20.85
N CYS A 257 22.81 -4.11 20.62
CA CYS A 257 23.14 -5.06 21.68
C CYS A 257 24.04 -4.36 22.74
N PRO A 258 23.80 -4.59 24.04
CA PRO A 258 24.54 -3.92 25.11
C PRO A 258 25.98 -4.45 25.21
N VAL A 259 26.85 -3.68 25.89
CA VAL A 259 28.25 -4.07 26.16
C VAL A 259 28.30 -5.44 26.84
N GLY A 260 29.27 -6.27 26.43
CA GLY A 260 29.35 -7.68 26.86
C GLY A 260 28.45 -8.63 26.07
N TYR A 261 27.78 -8.15 25.02
CA TYR A 261 27.06 -8.97 24.05
C TYR A 261 27.42 -8.57 22.61
N TYR A 262 27.10 -9.46 21.67
CA TYR A 262 27.17 -9.23 20.22
C TYR A 262 26.01 -9.96 19.53
N SER A 263 25.78 -9.76 18.24
CA SER A 263 24.89 -10.64 17.46
C SER A 263 25.28 -10.66 15.98
N ASN A 264 25.59 -11.83 15.45
CA ASN A 264 25.94 -12.03 14.04
C ASN A 264 24.73 -12.36 13.15
N GLU A 265 23.50 -12.16 13.65
CA GLU A 265 22.26 -12.40 12.92
C GLU A 265 21.57 -11.08 12.55
N SER A 266 20.88 -11.06 11.40
CA SER A 266 20.08 -9.93 10.93
C SER A 266 18.58 -10.23 11.00
N GLY A 267 17.78 -9.21 11.30
CA GLY A 267 16.35 -9.34 11.56
C GLY A 267 15.99 -9.72 13.00
N ASN A 268 16.93 -9.57 13.95
CA ASN A 268 16.70 -9.79 15.37
C ASN A 268 15.51 -8.97 15.89
N ILE A 269 14.62 -9.61 16.67
CA ILE A 269 13.38 -9.00 17.16
C ILE A 269 13.42 -8.58 18.63
N HIS A 270 14.38 -9.11 19.41
CA HIS A 270 14.37 -8.96 20.87
C HIS A 270 15.80 -8.97 21.45
N LEU A 271 15.97 -8.41 22.65
CA LEU A 271 17.27 -8.34 23.34
C LEU A 271 17.88 -9.73 23.60
N SER A 272 17.06 -10.78 23.69
CA SER A 272 17.52 -12.17 23.85
C SER A 272 18.23 -12.75 22.62
N SER A 273 18.16 -12.09 21.46
CA SER A 273 18.96 -12.43 20.27
C SER A 273 20.41 -11.92 20.35
N CYS A 274 20.74 -11.11 21.37
CA CYS A 274 22.10 -10.73 21.67
C CYS A 274 22.81 -11.86 22.41
N LEU A 275 23.84 -12.44 21.78
CA LEU A 275 24.66 -13.52 22.32
C LEU A 275 25.66 -12.97 23.34
N PRO A 276 25.89 -13.65 24.48
CA PRO A 276 26.89 -13.24 25.46
C PRO A 276 28.29 -13.27 24.83
N CYS A 277 29.15 -12.32 25.21
CA CYS A 277 30.52 -12.32 24.72
C CYS A 277 31.24 -13.62 25.12
N PRO A 278 31.80 -14.37 24.15
CA PRO A 278 32.39 -15.67 24.44
C PRO A 278 33.67 -15.51 25.27
N PRO A 279 34.03 -16.51 26.09
CA PRO A 279 35.28 -16.50 26.85
C PRO A 279 36.50 -16.38 25.93
N GLY A 280 37.55 -15.74 26.42
CA GLY A 280 38.76 -15.41 25.65
C GLY A 280 38.65 -14.18 24.74
N LEU A 281 37.45 -13.64 24.52
CA LEU A 281 37.22 -12.45 23.68
C LEU A 281 36.58 -11.29 24.48
N LEU A 282 36.59 -10.10 23.87
CA LEU A 282 36.12 -8.84 24.45
C LEU A 282 35.11 -8.15 23.53
N CYS A 283 33.98 -7.74 24.11
CA CYS A 283 32.89 -7.03 23.43
C CYS A 283 32.71 -5.65 24.10
N VAL A 284 33.52 -4.66 23.68
CA VAL A 284 33.76 -3.41 24.44
C VAL A 284 32.83 -2.25 24.08
N THR A 285 32.22 -2.32 22.90
CA THR A 285 31.22 -1.35 22.43
C THR A 285 29.82 -1.99 22.41
N ARG A 286 28.79 -1.14 22.26
CA ARG A 286 27.44 -1.60 21.91
C ARG A 286 27.35 -1.83 20.40
N GLY A 287 26.38 -2.63 19.95
CA GLY A 287 26.07 -2.76 18.52
C GLY A 287 27.00 -3.68 17.73
N LEU A 288 27.74 -4.57 18.42
CA LEU A 288 28.75 -5.43 17.81
C LEU A 288 28.12 -6.61 17.05
N SER A 289 28.49 -6.78 15.78
CA SER A 289 28.17 -7.99 15.00
C SER A 289 29.13 -9.16 15.28
N PHE A 290 30.35 -8.86 15.73
CA PHE A 290 31.36 -9.82 16.15
C PHE A 290 32.14 -9.28 17.37
N PRO A 291 32.81 -10.13 18.18
CA PRO A 291 33.62 -9.68 19.30
C PRO A 291 34.76 -8.73 18.88
N SER A 292 34.82 -7.56 19.50
CA SER A 292 35.72 -6.46 19.10
C SER A 292 37.22 -6.77 19.22
N HIS A 293 37.64 -7.51 20.24
CA HIS A 293 39.06 -7.79 20.50
C HIS A 293 39.28 -9.19 21.09
N ILE A 294 40.50 -9.70 20.93
CA ILE A 294 41.03 -10.86 21.65
C ILE A 294 41.44 -10.41 23.07
N CYS A 295 41.34 -11.28 24.08
CA CYS A 295 41.82 -10.95 25.43
C CYS A 295 43.32 -10.58 25.41
N PRO A 296 43.75 -9.46 26.01
CA PRO A 296 45.14 -9.03 25.96
C PRO A 296 46.04 -9.95 26.78
N ALA A 297 47.29 -10.11 26.32
CA ALA A 297 48.32 -10.87 27.02
C ALA A 297 48.50 -10.38 28.47
N GLY A 298 48.73 -11.32 29.39
CA GLY A 298 48.81 -11.04 30.83
C GLY A 298 47.46 -10.92 31.55
N SER A 299 46.35 -11.02 30.84
CA SER A 299 45.01 -11.05 31.43
C SER A 299 44.17 -12.21 30.90
N TYR A 300 43.16 -12.62 31.67
CA TYR A 300 42.15 -13.58 31.24
C TYR A 300 40.76 -12.93 31.15
N CYS A 301 39.91 -13.49 30.28
CA CYS A 301 38.60 -12.94 29.95
C CYS A 301 37.53 -14.04 30.03
N PRO A 302 36.85 -14.23 31.17
CA PRO A 302 35.96 -15.38 31.40
C PRO A 302 34.62 -15.36 30.64
N GLY A 303 34.40 -14.41 29.73
CA GLY A 303 33.10 -14.21 29.10
C GLY A 303 32.07 -13.54 30.02
N ARG A 304 30.79 -13.57 29.65
CA ARG A 304 29.76 -12.67 30.20
C ARG A 304 28.85 -13.28 31.29
N ASP A 305 29.46 -13.95 32.26
CA ASP A 305 28.72 -14.62 33.35
C ASP A 305 28.83 -13.92 34.71
N ASN A 306 29.83 -13.03 34.94
CA ASN A 306 30.01 -12.40 36.27
C ASN A 306 30.55 -10.95 36.31
N SER A 307 30.82 -10.31 35.16
CA SER A 307 31.37 -8.94 35.11
C SER A 307 30.72 -8.11 34.00
N SER A 308 29.78 -7.22 34.36
CA SER A 308 29.03 -6.36 33.43
C SER A 308 29.78 -5.10 32.94
N ARG A 309 31.09 -5.01 33.22
CA ARG A 309 32.02 -4.02 32.68
C ARG A 309 33.29 -4.76 32.26
N GLN A 310 33.99 -4.28 31.22
CA GLN A 310 35.32 -4.79 30.88
C GLN A 310 36.23 -4.78 32.12
N ALA A 311 36.63 -5.96 32.52
CA ALA A 311 37.87 -6.19 33.23
C ALA A 311 38.49 -7.43 32.57
N SER A 312 39.41 -7.22 31.64
CA SER A 312 40.46 -8.19 31.39
C SER A 312 41.19 -8.37 32.73
N ILE A 313 41.07 -9.54 33.34
CA ILE A 313 41.50 -9.74 34.73
C ILE A 313 43.00 -10.06 34.71
N PRO A 314 43.87 -9.23 35.31
CA PRO A 314 45.29 -9.50 35.35
C PRO A 314 45.56 -10.81 36.08
N CYS A 315 46.41 -11.64 35.51
CA CYS A 315 46.58 -13.01 36.02
C CYS A 315 47.39 -13.00 37.32
N SER A 316 46.96 -13.81 38.29
CA SER A 316 47.57 -13.81 39.62
C SER A 316 48.95 -14.51 39.62
N PRO A 317 49.87 -14.16 40.52
CA PRO A 317 51.17 -14.83 40.62
C PRO A 317 51.04 -16.36 40.71
N GLY A 318 51.99 -17.07 40.10
CA GLY A 318 51.93 -18.51 39.87
C GLY A 318 51.19 -18.92 38.59
N ASN A 319 50.73 -17.96 37.78
CA ASN A 319 50.02 -18.20 36.52
C ASN A 319 50.57 -17.33 35.37
N MET A 320 50.39 -17.80 34.14
CA MET A 320 50.55 -17.05 32.89
C MET A 320 49.20 -16.87 32.20
N CYS A 321 49.13 -15.90 31.28
CA CYS A 321 47.99 -15.69 30.40
C CYS A 321 48.41 -15.26 28.99
N PRO A 322 48.54 -16.22 28.06
CA PRO A 322 48.68 -15.91 26.63
C PRO A 322 47.49 -15.07 26.10
N PRO A 323 47.66 -14.38 24.95
CA PRO A 323 46.56 -13.70 24.28
C PRO A 323 45.36 -14.63 24.05
N GLY A 324 44.16 -14.16 24.37
CA GLY A 324 42.91 -14.86 24.09
C GLY A 324 42.46 -15.90 25.12
N THR A 325 43.09 -15.96 26.30
CA THR A 325 42.74 -16.98 27.30
C THR A 325 41.47 -16.63 28.10
N ASP A 326 40.63 -17.63 28.37
CA ASP A 326 39.39 -17.52 29.14
C ASP A 326 39.60 -17.50 30.67
N ARG A 327 40.66 -18.18 31.14
CA ARG A 327 41.06 -18.34 32.54
C ARG A 327 42.55 -18.10 32.72
N GLN A 328 43.01 -17.94 33.96
CA GLN A 328 44.45 -17.96 34.24
C GLN A 328 45.02 -19.39 34.10
N VAL A 329 46.23 -19.53 33.55
CA VAL A 329 46.87 -20.82 33.31
C VAL A 329 48.04 -21.00 34.28
N SER A 330 48.04 -22.08 35.05
CA SER A 330 49.13 -22.44 35.96
C SER A 330 50.49 -22.47 35.26
N CYS A 331 51.55 -21.98 35.94
CA CYS A 331 52.92 -22.15 35.43
C CYS A 331 53.30 -23.64 35.41
N PRO A 332 53.80 -24.18 34.28
CA PRO A 332 54.25 -25.56 34.19
C PRO A 332 55.47 -25.82 35.10
N PRO A 333 55.68 -27.08 35.55
CA PRO A 333 56.86 -27.46 36.34
C PRO A 333 58.17 -27.03 35.65
N GLY A 334 59.13 -26.55 36.43
CA GLY A 334 60.35 -25.92 35.92
C GLY A 334 60.24 -24.42 35.60
N THR A 335 59.05 -23.83 35.73
CA THR A 335 58.82 -22.38 35.58
C THR A 335 58.07 -21.79 36.78
N TYR A 336 58.10 -20.46 36.92
CA TYR A 336 57.39 -19.72 37.96
C TYR A 336 56.97 -18.34 37.45
N GLN A 337 56.07 -17.67 38.16
CA GLN A 337 55.74 -16.27 37.88
C GLN A 337 55.45 -15.51 39.17
N GLY A 338 56.30 -14.55 39.51
CA GLY A 338 56.20 -13.77 40.75
C GLY A 338 55.36 -12.50 40.63
N SER A 339 55.20 -11.95 39.43
CA SER A 339 54.45 -10.72 39.18
C SER A 339 53.05 -11.00 38.66
N PRO A 340 52.03 -10.21 39.02
CA PRO A 340 50.73 -10.29 38.37
C PRO A 340 50.79 -9.77 36.92
N GLY A 341 49.80 -10.13 36.12
CA GLY A 341 49.59 -9.53 34.80
C GLY A 341 50.52 -10.03 33.70
N GLN A 342 51.02 -11.27 33.79
CA GLN A 342 52.13 -11.76 32.95
C GLN A 342 51.68 -12.76 31.88
N ALA A 343 52.21 -12.60 30.67
CA ALA A 343 51.81 -13.40 29.51
C ALA A 343 52.42 -14.81 29.51
N GLU A 344 53.59 -14.95 30.14
CA GLU A 344 54.45 -16.14 30.14
C GLU A 344 55.04 -16.36 31.54
N CYS A 345 55.53 -17.57 31.82
CA CYS A 345 56.26 -17.87 33.07
C CYS A 345 57.78 -17.81 32.84
N VAL A 346 58.52 -17.48 33.89
CA VAL A 346 59.99 -17.38 33.91
C VAL A 346 60.59 -18.74 34.25
N GLU A 347 61.70 -19.11 33.60
CA GLU A 347 62.43 -20.34 33.92
C GLU A 347 62.98 -20.34 35.35
N CYS A 348 62.91 -21.49 36.03
CA CYS A 348 63.42 -21.63 37.39
C CYS A 348 64.95 -21.44 37.43
N PRO A 349 65.50 -20.52 38.25
CA PRO A 349 66.93 -20.26 38.28
C PRO A 349 67.72 -21.47 38.80
N ALA A 350 68.95 -21.65 38.29
CA ALA A 350 69.82 -22.74 38.68
C ALA A 350 70.06 -22.78 40.20
N GLY A 351 69.94 -23.97 40.80
CA GLY A 351 70.01 -24.17 42.26
C GLY A 351 68.67 -24.12 42.99
N PHE A 352 67.58 -23.75 42.31
CA PHE A 352 66.21 -23.75 42.85
C PHE A 352 65.33 -24.79 42.14
N TYR A 353 64.19 -25.13 42.74
CA TYR A 353 63.18 -26.00 42.12
C TYR A 353 61.82 -25.32 42.13
N CYS A 354 61.08 -25.44 41.02
CA CYS A 354 59.78 -24.83 40.81
C CYS A 354 58.78 -25.94 40.43
N PRO A 355 57.95 -26.44 41.37
CA PRO A 355 57.11 -27.62 41.13
C PRO A 355 55.94 -27.40 40.17
N GLY A 356 55.66 -26.15 39.79
CA GLY A 356 54.45 -25.75 39.05
C GLY A 356 53.21 -25.71 39.94
N SER A 357 52.16 -25.05 39.46
CA SER A 357 50.85 -25.01 40.12
C SER A 357 49.98 -26.16 39.61
N VAL A 358 50.01 -27.30 40.30
CA VAL A 358 49.11 -28.43 39.99
C VAL A 358 47.65 -28.04 40.21
N GLU A 359 46.88 -27.93 39.12
CA GLU A 359 45.42 -27.96 39.25
C GLU A 359 45.01 -29.31 39.83
N VAL A 360 44.58 -29.30 41.09
CA VAL A 360 43.89 -30.45 41.69
C VAL A 360 42.52 -30.54 41.02
N ALA A 361 42.46 -31.25 39.90
CA ALA A 361 41.22 -31.59 39.22
C ALA A 361 40.36 -32.48 40.13
N LEU A 362 39.56 -31.83 40.97
CA LEU A 362 38.59 -32.42 41.89
C LEU A 362 37.42 -33.04 41.10
N GLY A 363 37.70 -34.17 40.46
CA GLY A 363 36.70 -34.95 39.75
C GLY A 363 37.19 -35.62 38.46
N MET A 364 37.99 -36.69 38.58
CA MET A 364 37.83 -37.95 37.82
C MET A 364 38.96 -38.95 38.16
N TYR A 365 38.91 -39.52 39.37
CA TYR A 365 39.52 -40.83 39.65
C TYR A 365 38.55 -41.67 40.46
N LEU A 366 37.71 -42.44 39.77
CA LEU A 366 37.02 -43.56 40.39
C LEU A 366 38.04 -44.69 40.57
N GLY A 367 38.38 -44.97 41.83
CA GLY A 367 38.96 -46.25 42.25
C GLY A 367 40.37 -46.55 41.74
N LEU A 368 41.37 -46.21 42.56
CA LEU A 368 42.27 -47.19 43.18
C LEU A 368 43.05 -46.46 44.29
N GLY A 369 42.95 -46.97 45.52
CA GLY A 369 43.43 -46.25 46.70
C GLY A 369 44.95 -46.32 46.87
N LEU A 370 45.58 -45.15 46.94
CA LEU A 370 46.92 -44.93 47.48
C LEU A 370 46.89 -43.57 48.22
N PRO A 371 47.42 -43.47 49.47
CA PRO A 371 47.33 -42.24 50.25
C PRO A 371 48.41 -41.24 49.81
N CYS A 372 48.03 -40.19 49.09
CA CYS A 372 48.90 -39.05 48.85
C CYS A 372 48.88 -38.11 50.07
N CYS A 373 50.02 -37.98 50.74
CA CYS A 373 50.18 -37.12 51.90
C CYS A 373 49.93 -35.64 51.56
N VAL A 374 49.17 -34.94 52.42
CA VAL A 374 49.04 -33.48 52.34
C VAL A 374 50.22 -32.85 53.08
N LEU A 375 51.12 -32.21 52.34
CA LEU A 375 52.10 -31.29 52.92
C LEU A 375 51.39 -29.96 53.27
N LYS A 376 51.24 -29.69 54.56
CA LYS A 376 51.15 -28.34 55.11
C LYS A 376 52.47 -27.97 55.75
N ASP A 377 52.75 -26.67 55.80
CA ASP A 377 54.11 -26.16 55.97
C ASP A 377 54.89 -26.61 57.21
N THR A 378 56.19 -26.68 56.95
CA THR A 378 57.37 -26.77 57.84
C THR A 378 57.19 -26.72 59.36
N THR A 379 58.01 -27.54 60.04
CA THR A 379 58.42 -27.49 61.47
C THR A 379 57.50 -28.07 62.54
N ALA A 380 57.34 -29.40 62.54
CA ALA A 380 57.37 -30.22 63.77
C ALA A 380 57.56 -31.72 63.43
N GLN A 381 58.29 -32.46 64.27
CA GLN A 381 58.26 -33.93 64.27
C GLN A 381 57.01 -34.39 65.05
N GLN A 382 56.19 -35.30 64.48
CA GLN A 382 55.88 -36.62 65.07
C GLN A 382 54.81 -37.42 64.29
N GLU A 383 55.11 -38.71 64.13
CA GLU A 383 54.25 -39.90 64.23
C GLU A 383 52.86 -39.92 63.55
N CYS A 384 52.76 -40.68 62.45
CA CYS A 384 51.49 -41.24 61.97
C CYS A 384 51.05 -42.41 62.87
N SER A 385 49.84 -42.35 63.43
CA SER A 385 49.14 -43.52 63.98
C SER A 385 47.96 -43.93 63.09
N LEU A 386 47.79 -45.24 62.91
CA LEU A 386 46.67 -45.84 62.19
C LEU A 386 45.45 -45.98 63.11
N VAL A 387 44.28 -45.60 62.61
CA VAL A 387 42.94 -46.02 63.08
C VAL A 387 42.09 -46.31 61.85
#